data_AF-A0A6G0W027-F1
#
_entry.id   AF-A0A6G0W027-F1
#
_cell.length_a   1.000
_cell.length_b   1.000
_cell.length_c   1.000
_cell.angle_alpha   90.00
_cell.angle_beta   90.00
_cell.angle_gamma   90.00
#
_symmetry.space_group_name_H-M   'P 1'
#
loop_
_entity.id
_entity.type
_entity.pdbx_description
1 polymer ?
#
loop_
_entity_poly.entity_id
_entity_poly.type
_entity_poly.pdbx_seq_one_letter_code
_entity_poly.pdbx_strand_id
1 'polypeptide(L)'
;MTFIFEKRQEYYSEFKFKCKMCGIVKNIQSEKENSTFLSINEGIASRTIAIGIDHSQLAELSATIDIPYMSSTTYFKVQTILSKKIHDVAMQEMLITGEEEKK
;
A
#
# COMPACT_ATOMS: atom_id res chain seq x y z
N MET A 1 6.76 -2.24 -29.18
CA MET A 1 7.48 -1.61 -28.04
C MET A 1 8.46 -2.63 -27.48
N THR A 2 9.59 -2.19 -26.92
CA THR A 2 10.59 -3.04 -26.25
C THR A 2 10.55 -2.75 -24.76
N PHE A 3 10.52 -3.81 -23.95
CA PHE A 3 10.73 -3.71 -22.52
C PHE A 3 12.17 -3.26 -22.23
N ILE A 4 12.34 -2.36 -21.25
CA ILE A 4 13.66 -1.93 -20.78
C ILE A 4 13.92 -2.52 -19.40
N PHE A 5 13.08 -2.19 -18.43
CA PHE A 5 13.19 -2.69 -17.07
C PHE A 5 11.86 -2.61 -16.32
N GLU A 6 11.80 -3.34 -15.22
CA GLU A 6 10.77 -3.29 -14.18
C GLU A 6 11.43 -2.74 -12.91
N LYS A 7 10.83 -1.71 -12.32
CA LYS A 7 11.20 -1.20 -11.00
C LYS A 7 10.10 -1.61 -10.03
N ARG A 8 10.42 -2.53 -9.13
CA ARG A 8 9.53 -2.95 -8.05
C ARG A 8 9.68 -2.00 -6.87
N GLN A 9 8.55 -1.56 -6.31
CA GLN A 9 8.48 -0.83 -5.05
C GLN A 9 7.45 -1.55 -4.16
N GLU A 10 7.94 -2.58 -3.45
CA GLU A 10 7.12 -3.44 -2.60
C GLU A 10 6.04 -4.19 -3.43
N TYR A 11 4.74 -3.99 -3.17
CA TYR A 11 3.66 -4.63 -3.92
C TYR A 11 3.30 -3.91 -5.24
N TYR A 12 3.98 -2.82 -5.57
CA TYR A 12 3.77 -2.03 -6.77
C TYR A 12 4.93 -2.15 -7.76
N SER A 13 4.65 -2.08 -9.06
CA SER A 13 5.65 -2.14 -10.12
C SER A 13 5.48 -1.05 -11.18
N GLU A 14 6.61 -0.46 -11.57
CA GLU A 14 6.72 0.46 -12.71
C GLU A 14 7.48 -0.22 -13.85
N PHE A 15 6.84 -0.31 -15.02
CA PHE A 15 7.38 -0.93 -16.22
C PHE A 15 7.76 0.13 -17.24
N LYS A 16 9.01 0.11 -17.71
CA LYS A 16 9.50 1.05 -18.71
C LYS A 16 9.62 0.40 -20.08
N PHE A 17 8.96 1.00 -21.07
CA PHE A 17 8.97 0.55 -22.46
C PHE A 17 9.49 1.63 -23.38
N LYS A 18 10.21 1.23 -24.44
CA LYS A 18 10.66 2.13 -25.52
C LYS A 18 10.11 1.67 -26.87
N CYS A 19 9.54 2.58 -27.64
CA CYS A 19 9.14 2.30 -29.01
C CYS A 19 10.38 2.15 -29.91
N LYS A 20 10.44 1.07 -30.69
CA LYS A 20 11.55 0.85 -31.64
C LYS A 20 11.51 1.82 -32.83
N MET A 21 10.32 2.28 -33.23
CA MET A 21 10.13 3.10 -34.42
C MET A 21 10.34 4.59 -34.15
N CYS A 22 9.68 5.14 -33.14
CA CYS A 22 9.72 6.58 -32.84
C CYS A 22 10.56 6.94 -31.61
N GLY A 23 11.12 5.95 -30.90
CA GLY A 23 11.93 6.18 -29.71
C GLY A 23 11.17 6.61 -28.44
N ILE A 24 9.85 6.85 -28.53
CA ILE A 24 9.01 7.26 -27.39
C ILE A 24 9.15 6.26 -26.24
N VAL A 25 9.40 6.79 -25.05
CA VAL A 25 9.44 6.02 -23.81
C VAL A 25 8.08 6.15 -23.11
N LYS A 26 7.51 5.04 -22.67
CA LYS A 26 6.30 4.99 -21.86
C LYS A 26 6.58 4.24 -20.58
N ASN A 27 6.13 4.81 -19.46
CA ASN A 27 6.08 4.13 -18.18
C ASN A 27 4.65 3.64 -17.97
N ILE A 28 4.50 2.38 -17.59
CA ILE A 28 3.24 1.75 -17.22
C ILE A 28 3.36 1.39 -15.75
N GLN A 29 2.38 1.80 -14.96
CA GLN A 29 2.37 1.60 -13.52
C GLN A 29 1.29 0.55 -13.18
N SER A 30 1.59 -0.42 -12.31
CA SER A 30 0.62 -1.44 -11.90
C SER A 30 -0.49 -0.88 -11.01
N GLU A 31 -0.24 0.28 -10.41
CA GLU A 31 -1.19 1.07 -9.64
C GLU A 31 -1.25 2.49 -10.20
N LYS A 32 -2.42 3.14 -10.06
CA LYS A 32 -2.64 4.50 -10.51
C LYS A 32 -2.16 5.49 -9.45
N GLU A 33 -1.26 6.39 -9.84
CA GLU A 33 -0.57 7.37 -8.98
C GLU A 33 -1.50 8.38 -8.25
N ASN A 34 -2.76 8.53 -8.67
CA ASN A 34 -3.71 9.52 -8.15
C ASN A 34 -5.09 8.90 -7.93
N SER A 35 -5.18 7.90 -7.06
CA SER A 35 -6.47 7.33 -6.66
C SER A 35 -6.92 7.95 -5.33
N THR A 36 -8.23 8.19 -5.19
CA THR A 36 -8.86 8.59 -3.90
C THR A 36 -8.76 7.48 -2.84
N PHE A 37 -8.19 6.32 -3.20
CA PHE A 37 -8.07 5.13 -2.37
C PHE A 37 -6.65 4.98 -1.83
N LEU A 38 -6.52 4.16 -0.79
CA LEU A 38 -5.21 3.75 -0.25
C LEU A 38 -4.37 3.12 -1.36
N SER A 39 -3.07 3.43 -1.37
CA SER A 39 -2.13 2.71 -2.22
C SER A 39 -2.12 1.21 -1.87
N ILE A 40 -1.68 0.33 -2.77
CA ILE A 40 -1.65 -1.12 -2.52
C ILE A 40 -0.84 -1.45 -1.26
N ASN A 41 0.25 -0.71 -1.05
CA ASN A 41 1.12 -0.82 0.11
C ASN A 41 0.39 -0.44 1.40
N GLU A 42 -0.34 0.69 1.39
CA GLU A 42 -1.17 1.11 2.52
C GLU A 42 -2.37 0.19 2.73
N GLY A 43 -2.98 -0.31 1.66
CA GLY A 43 -4.13 -1.21 1.70
C GLY A 43 -3.76 -2.53 2.35
N ILE A 44 -2.64 -3.14 1.94
CA ILE A 44 -2.13 -4.36 2.55
C ILE A 44 -1.76 -4.11 4.02
N ALA A 45 -1.01 -3.06 4.33
CA ALA A 45 -0.66 -2.75 5.72
C ALA A 45 -1.89 -2.49 6.60
N SER A 46 -2.88 -1.75 6.09
CA SER A 46 -4.16 -1.49 6.77
C SER A 46 -4.92 -2.79 7.06
N ARG A 47 -4.98 -3.70 6.08
CA ARG A 47 -5.61 -5.00 6.27
C ARG A 47 -4.83 -5.86 7.27
N THR A 48 -3.50 -5.84 7.20
CA THR A 48 -2.59 -6.54 8.12
C THR A 48 -2.83 -6.11 9.57
N ILE A 49 -2.95 -4.79 9.82
CA ILE A 49 -3.35 -4.23 11.12
C ILE A 49 -4.75 -4.71 11.52
N ALA A 50 -5.72 -4.64 10.62
CA ALA A 50 -7.12 -4.98 10.92
C ALA A 50 -7.32 -6.46 11.28
N ILE A 51 -6.57 -7.37 10.64
CA ILE A 51 -6.61 -8.80 10.95
C ILE A 51 -5.71 -9.19 12.13
N GLY A 52 -4.91 -8.26 12.65
CA GLY A 52 -4.07 -8.46 13.83
C GLY A 52 -2.84 -9.34 13.58
N ILE A 53 -2.33 -9.37 12.34
CA ILE A 53 -1.05 -10.04 12.05
C ILE A 53 0.08 -9.02 11.92
N ASP A 54 1.33 -9.48 11.97
CA ASP A 54 2.51 -8.61 11.81
C ASP A 54 3.28 -8.90 10.50
N HIS A 55 4.35 -8.14 10.25
CA HIS A 55 5.19 -8.23 9.05
C HIS A 55 5.65 -9.65 8.72
N SER A 56 6.05 -10.44 9.72
CA SER A 56 6.54 -11.81 9.50
C SER A 56 5.47 -12.72 8.90
N GLN A 57 4.24 -12.63 9.40
CA GLN A 57 3.09 -13.39 8.91
C GLN A 57 2.64 -12.90 7.53
N LEU A 58 2.72 -11.59 7.28
CA LEU A 58 2.47 -11.04 5.95
C LEU A 58 3.51 -11.52 4.92
N ALA A 59 4.78 -11.60 5.32
CA ALA A 59 5.86 -12.12 4.48
C ALA A 59 5.67 -13.61 4.17
N GLU A 60 5.28 -14.42 5.16
CA GLU A 60 4.94 -15.83 4.97
C GLU A 60 3.76 -16.01 4.01
N LEU A 61 2.68 -15.24 4.19
CA LEU A 61 1.52 -15.26 3.31
C LEU A 61 1.92 -14.92 1.87
N SER A 62 2.70 -13.85 1.70
CA SER A 62 3.13 -13.37 0.37
C SER A 62 4.05 -14.37 -0.32
N ALA A 63 4.96 -15.01 0.44
CA ALA A 63 5.81 -16.07 -0.08
C ALA A 63 4.99 -17.30 -0.50
N THR A 64 3.94 -17.64 0.25
CA THR A 64 3.06 -18.78 -0.06
C THR A 64 2.32 -18.60 -1.37
N ILE A 65 1.90 -17.38 -1.69
CA ILE A 65 1.17 -17.06 -2.93
C ILE A 65 2.10 -16.55 -4.06
N ASP A 66 3.42 -16.67 -3.88
CA ASP A 66 4.46 -16.27 -4.83
C ASP A 66 4.34 -14.83 -5.35
N ILE A 67 4.11 -13.87 -4.43
CA ILE A 67 4.12 -12.44 -4.75
C ILE A 67 5.26 -11.70 -4.02
N PRO A 68 5.80 -10.62 -4.61
CA PRO A 68 6.70 -9.72 -3.91
C PRO A 68 6.05 -9.19 -2.63
N TYR A 69 6.85 -8.96 -1.60
CA TYR A 69 6.37 -8.45 -0.32
C TYR A 69 7.14 -7.21 0.13
N MET A 70 6.50 -6.46 1.02
CA MET A 70 7.06 -5.22 1.54
C MET A 70 8.25 -5.50 2.46
N SER A 71 9.32 -4.72 2.31
CA SER A 71 10.43 -4.74 3.28
C SER A 71 9.94 -4.35 4.68
N SER A 72 10.56 -4.92 5.73
CA SER A 72 10.16 -4.64 7.12
C SER A 72 10.25 -3.15 7.47
N THR A 73 11.29 -2.47 6.97
CA THR A 73 11.50 -1.03 7.20
C THR A 73 10.40 -0.18 6.57
N THR A 74 9.95 -0.51 5.35
CA THR A 74 8.82 0.17 4.72
C THR A 74 7.51 -0.18 5.43
N TYR A 75 7.31 -1.44 5.79
CA TYR A 75 6.12 -1.89 6.50
C TYR A 75 5.91 -1.12 7.80
N PHE A 76 6.92 -1.05 8.67
CA PHE A 76 6.81 -0.34 9.94
C PHE A 76 6.54 1.17 9.76
N LYS A 77 7.10 1.79 8.71
CA LYS A 77 6.80 3.20 8.38
C LYS A 77 5.34 3.38 8.01
N VAL A 78 4.82 2.55 7.11
CA VAL A 78 3.42 2.59 6.67
C VAL A 78 2.48 2.28 7.84
N GLN A 79 2.78 1.24 8.61
CA GLN A 79 2.02 0.83 9.79
C GLN A 79 1.94 1.96 10.81
N THR A 80 3.05 2.63 11.13
CA THR A 80 3.07 3.75 12.08
C THR A 80 2.15 4.89 11.62
N ILE A 81 2.18 5.23 10.33
CA ILE A 81 1.33 6.27 9.76
C ILE A 81 -0.15 5.86 9.86
N LEU A 82 -0.48 4.61 9.49
CA LEU A 82 -1.84 4.09 9.51
C LEU A 82 -2.38 3.97 10.94
N SER A 83 -1.61 3.43 11.87
CA SER A 83 -2.01 3.30 13.28
C SER A 83 -2.35 4.65 13.89
N LYS A 84 -1.58 5.70 13.58
CA LYS A 84 -1.90 7.06 14.02
C LYS A 84 -3.23 7.54 13.43
N LYS A 85 -3.45 7.39 12.12
CA LYS A 85 -4.72 7.78 11.46
C LYS A 85 -5.92 7.03 12.05
N ILE A 86 -5.77 5.72 12.29
CA ILE A 86 -6.81 4.88 12.88
C ILE A 86 -7.14 5.37 14.30
N HIS A 87 -6.12 5.66 15.11
CA HIS A 87 -6.31 6.20 16.45
C HIS A 87 -7.04 7.55 16.43
N ASP A 88 -6.61 8.46 15.56
CA ASP A 88 -7.21 9.79 15.43
C ASP A 88 -8.68 9.69 15.03
N VAL A 89 -9.02 8.85 14.04
CA VAL A 89 -10.41 8.60 13.65
C VAL A 89 -11.21 7.98 14.78
N ALA A 90 -10.68 6.95 15.44
CA ALA A 90 -11.37 6.30 16.57
C ALA A 90 -11.66 7.30 17.70
N MET A 91 -10.71 8.19 18.01
CA MET A 91 -10.89 9.23 19.00
C MET A 91 -11.98 10.23 18.61
N GLN A 92 -12.00 10.67 17.34
CA GLN A 92 -13.04 11.58 16.85
C GLN A 92 -14.43 10.95 16.93
N GLU A 93 -14.57 9.69 16.51
CA GLU A 93 -15.84 8.96 16.60
C GLU A 93 -16.31 8.81 18.06
N MET A 94 -15.40 8.49 18.99
CA MET A 94 -15.72 8.43 20.42
C MET A 94 -16.23 9.77 20.97
N LEU A 95 -15.66 10.90 20.53
CA LEU A 95 -16.11 12.23 20.92
C LEU A 95 -17.51 12.54 20.39
N ILE A 96 -17.75 12.25 19.11
CA ILE A 96 -19.05 12.45 18.45
C ILE A 96 -20.13 11.62 19.16
N THR A 97 -19.88 10.32 19.38
CA THR A 97 -20.80 9.45 20.11
C THR A 97 -21.05 9.95 21.54
N GLY A 98 -20.02 10.44 22.23
CA GLY A 98 -20.18 11.01 23.57
C GLY A 98 -21.07 12.27 23.61
N GLU A 99 -21.06 13.09 22.55
CA GLU A 99 -21.98 14.22 22.41
C GLU A 99 -23.40 13.79 22.08
N GLU A 100 -23.56 12.74 21.27
CA GLU A 100 -24.87 12.15 20.91
C GLU A 100 -25.55 11.50 22.12
N GLU A 101 -24.83 10.74 22.95
CA GLU A 101 -25.36 10.05 24.14
C GLU A 101 -25.73 11.00 25.29
N LYS A 102 -25.25 12.25 25.26
CA LYS A 102 -25.57 13.27 26.27
C LYS A 102 -27.00 13.82 26.15
N LYS A 103 -27.67 13.63 25.00
CA LYS A 103 -29.04 14.09 24.72
C LYS A 103 -30.09 13.18 25.33
#